data_AF-A0A2M6NS15-F1
#
_entry.id   AF-A0A2M6NS15-F1
#
_cell.length_a   1.000
_cell.length_b   1.000
_cell.length_c   1.000
_cell.angle_alpha   90.00
_cell.angle_beta   90.00
_cell.angle_gamma   90.00
#
_symmetry.space_group_name_H-M   'P 1'
#
loop_
_entity.id
_entity.type
_entity.pdbx_description
1 polymer ?
#
loop_
_entity_poly.entity_id
_entity_poly.type
_entity_poly.pdbx_seq_one_letter_code
_entity_poly.pdbx_strand_id
1 'polypeptide(L)'
;MDVFKNKKERVAVYIDGSNFYNYLKDEEINFPKGTKFDFKSFVDFLVGNERECVSRRYYTGVFRNIDGSEKTNKLVKGQQKFFTNIQKDGFVIKRGRIMPFGSAYKEKGTDVKISVDLIVGAVDNLYDTAILVSSDTDLIPAIRYIKYRKKKLEYVG
;
A
#
# COMPACT_ATOMS: atom_id res chain seq x y z
N MET A 1 -0.89 21.77 36.87
CA MET A 1 -1.33 21.98 35.48
C MET A 1 -0.82 20.81 34.67
N ASP A 2 -1.62 19.75 34.56
CA ASP A 2 -1.27 18.62 33.70
C ASP A 2 -1.39 19.05 32.24
N VAL A 3 -0.23 19.18 31.60
CA VAL A 3 -0.12 19.40 30.16
C VAL A 3 -0.36 18.05 29.48
N PHE A 4 -1.58 17.53 29.54
CA PHE A 4 -2.01 16.48 28.62
C PHE A 4 -2.06 17.11 27.22
N LYS A 5 -0.91 17.15 26.54
CA LYS A 5 -0.87 17.29 25.09
C LYS A 5 -1.74 16.17 24.55
N ASN A 6 -2.92 16.52 24.02
CA ASN A 6 -3.74 15.58 23.27
C ASN A 6 -2.87 15.04 22.13
N LYS A 7 -2.35 13.81 22.31
CA LYS A 7 -1.50 13.17 21.32
C LYS A 7 -2.39 12.85 20.13
N LYS A 8 -2.06 13.41 18.96
CA LYS A 8 -2.78 13.09 17.73
C LYS A 8 -2.75 11.58 17.51
N GLU A 9 -3.88 11.03 17.09
CA GLU A 9 -3.96 9.62 16.72
C GLU A 9 -3.02 9.33 15.55
N ARG A 10 -2.16 8.32 15.70
CA ARG A 10 -1.15 7.96 14.71
C ARG A 10 -1.71 6.98 13.70
N VAL A 11 -1.64 7.31 12.43
CA VAL A 11 -2.20 6.52 11.32
C VAL A 11 -1.09 6.01 10.42
N ALA A 12 -1.08 4.70 10.20
CA ALA A 12 -0.24 4.06 9.20
C ALA A 12 -1.11 3.56 8.05
N VAL A 13 -0.73 3.92 6.82
CA VAL A 13 -1.46 3.55 5.60
C VAL A 13 -0.70 2.48 4.82
N TYR A 14 -1.43 1.44 4.43
CA TYR A 14 -0.94 0.25 3.75
C TYR A 14 -1.70 0.11 2.43
N ILE A 15 -1.04 0.39 1.31
CA ILE A 15 -1.66 0.30 -0.02
C ILE A 15 -1.13 -0.92 -0.75
N ASP A 16 -2.03 -1.84 -1.06
CA ASP A 16 -1.78 -2.93 -1.99
C ASP A 16 -1.88 -2.40 -3.42
N GLY A 17 -0.72 -2.10 -4.02
CA GLY A 17 -0.66 -1.48 -5.33
C GLY A 17 -1.24 -2.33 -6.44
N SER A 18 -1.06 -3.64 -6.39
CA SER A 18 -1.52 -4.55 -7.44
C SER A 18 -3.04 -4.70 -7.40
N ASN A 19 -3.59 -4.81 -6.19
CA ASN A 19 -5.03 -4.85 -5.99
C ASN A 19 -5.69 -3.51 -6.37
N PHE A 20 -5.09 -2.40 -5.93
CA PHE A 20 -5.54 -1.04 -6.29
C PHE A 20 -5.53 -0.76 -7.79
N TYR A 21 -4.46 -1.16 -8.50
CA TYR A 21 -4.39 -0.97 -9.96
C TYR A 21 -5.40 -1.83 -10.73
N ASN A 22 -5.77 -3.00 -10.23
CA ASN A 22 -6.84 -3.79 -10.82
C ASN A 22 -8.19 -3.10 -10.62
N TYR A 23 -8.44 -2.55 -9.44
CA TYR A 23 -9.64 -1.77 -9.13
C TYR A 23 -9.77 -0.53 -10.04
N LEU A 24 -8.69 0.21 -10.29
CA LEU A 24 -8.73 1.36 -11.22
C LEU A 24 -9.05 0.97 -12.68
N LYS A 25 -8.88 -0.28 -13.06
CA LYS A 25 -9.20 -0.78 -14.41
C LYS A 25 -10.62 -1.32 -14.51
N ASP A 26 -11.31 -1.45 -13.39
CA ASP A 26 -12.69 -1.89 -13.36
C ASP A 26 -13.57 -0.91 -14.15
N GLU A 27 -14.47 -1.45 -14.97
CA GLU A 27 -15.33 -0.67 -15.84
C GLU A 27 -16.32 0.19 -15.04
N GLU A 28 -16.73 -0.27 -13.85
CA GLU A 28 -17.60 0.47 -12.95
C GLU A 28 -16.93 1.72 -12.39
N ILE A 29 -15.61 1.67 -12.19
CA ILE A 29 -14.82 2.79 -11.66
C ILE A 29 -14.57 3.84 -12.75
N ASN A 30 -14.55 3.43 -14.02
CA ASN A 30 -14.39 4.30 -15.19
C ASN A 30 -13.25 5.32 -15.03
N PHE A 31 -12.11 4.88 -14.46
CA PHE A 31 -10.99 5.78 -14.20
C PHE A 31 -10.35 6.22 -15.53
N PRO A 32 -10.12 7.53 -15.75
CA PRO A 32 -9.63 8.02 -17.03
C PRO A 32 -8.30 7.40 -17.45
N LYS A 33 -8.28 6.79 -18.64
CA LYS A 33 -7.06 6.23 -19.22
C LYS A 33 -6.01 7.33 -19.42
N GLY A 34 -4.76 7.03 -19.08
CA GLY A 34 -3.64 7.96 -19.20
C GLY A 34 -3.51 8.96 -18.05
N THR A 35 -4.47 9.01 -17.13
CA THR A 35 -4.37 9.81 -15.91
C THR A 35 -3.56 9.08 -14.86
N LYS A 36 -2.70 9.82 -14.15
CA LYS A 36 -1.97 9.29 -13.00
C LYS A 36 -2.79 9.50 -11.74
N PHE A 37 -2.91 8.45 -10.93
CA PHE A 37 -3.53 8.56 -9.63
C PHE A 37 -2.64 9.32 -8.65
N ASP A 38 -3.21 10.30 -7.94
CA ASP A 38 -2.52 11.07 -6.92
C ASP A 38 -2.64 10.37 -5.55
N PHE A 39 -1.67 9.49 -5.28
CA PHE A 39 -1.61 8.77 -4.01
C PHE A 39 -1.39 9.68 -2.81
N LYS A 40 -0.70 10.82 -2.98
CA LYS A 40 -0.44 11.74 -1.88
C LYS A 40 -1.76 12.36 -1.41
N SER A 41 -2.51 12.96 -2.32
CA SER A 41 -3.79 13.57 -2.02
C SER A 41 -4.81 12.55 -1.49
N PHE A 42 -4.79 11.33 -2.03
CA PHE A 42 -5.63 10.24 -1.53
C PHE A 42 -5.31 9.84 -0.09
N VAL A 43 -4.02 9.68 0.26
CA VAL A 43 -3.62 9.38 1.64
C VAL A 43 -3.92 10.56 2.57
N ASP A 44 -3.69 11.79 2.12
CA ASP A 44 -4.00 12.99 2.90
C ASP A 44 -5.50 13.08 3.19
N PHE A 45 -6.36 12.75 2.22
CA PHE A 45 -7.80 12.63 2.42
C PHE A 45 -8.16 11.52 3.42
N LEU A 46 -7.60 10.32 3.24
CA LEU A 46 -7.89 9.19 4.12
C LEU A 46 -7.47 9.42 5.56
N VAL A 47 -6.38 10.14 5.80
CA VAL A 47 -5.88 10.45 7.15
C VAL A 47 -6.61 11.67 7.74
N GLY A 48 -6.93 12.68 6.93
CA GLY A 48 -7.54 13.92 7.39
C GLY A 48 -6.59 14.79 8.24
N ASN A 49 -7.11 15.88 8.79
CA ASN A 49 -6.29 16.94 9.41
C ASN A 49 -6.05 16.76 10.92
N GLU A 50 -6.87 15.94 11.58
CA GLU A 50 -6.84 15.75 13.04
C GLU A 50 -5.88 14.64 13.48
N ARG A 51 -5.54 13.73 12.56
CA ARG A 51 -4.68 12.57 12.79
C ARG A 51 -3.27 12.84 12.26
N GLU A 52 -2.30 12.10 12.77
CA GLU A 52 -0.90 12.16 12.33
C GLU A 52 -0.61 10.98 11.39
N CYS A 53 -0.23 11.25 10.14
CA CYS A 53 0.23 10.19 9.24
C CYS A 53 1.68 9.81 9.60
N VAL A 54 1.86 8.70 10.31
CA VAL A 54 3.19 8.23 10.75
C VAL A 54 3.89 7.35 9.71
N SER A 55 3.15 6.83 8.73
CA SER A 55 3.71 5.95 7.69
C SER A 55 2.78 5.85 6.49
N ARG A 56 3.37 5.90 5.28
CA ARG A 56 2.69 5.62 4.00
C ARG A 56 3.45 4.52 3.27
N ARG A 57 2.87 3.34 3.12
CA ARG A 57 3.54 2.17 2.52
C ARG A 57 2.81 1.73 1.27
N TYR A 58 3.57 1.56 0.19
CA TYR A 58 3.06 1.08 -1.10
C TYR A 58 3.69 -0.27 -1.43
N TYR A 59 2.86 -1.30 -1.52
CA TYR A 59 3.28 -2.69 -1.70
C TYR A 59 3.02 -3.13 -3.15
N THR A 60 4.04 -3.61 -3.85
CA THR A 60 3.90 -3.98 -5.27
C THR A 60 5.09 -4.81 -5.78
N GLY A 61 4.87 -5.55 -6.86
CA GLY A 61 5.89 -6.26 -7.62
C GLY A 61 6.74 -5.32 -8.46
N VAL A 62 8.00 -5.70 -8.69
CA VAL A 62 8.94 -4.89 -9.49
C VAL A 62 9.12 -5.53 -10.85
N PHE A 63 8.74 -4.81 -11.90
CA PHE A 63 8.95 -5.27 -13.28
C PHE A 63 10.45 -5.44 -13.54
N ARG A 64 10.79 -6.50 -14.28
CA ARG A 64 12.14 -6.79 -14.75
C ARG A 64 12.09 -7.05 -16.24
N ASN A 65 13.10 -6.57 -16.97
CA ASN A 65 13.24 -6.87 -18.38
C ASN A 65 13.87 -8.26 -18.57
N ILE A 66 13.04 -9.30 -18.43
CA ILE A 66 13.49 -10.69 -18.53
C ILE A 66 13.56 -11.15 -19.99
N ASP A 67 12.66 -10.65 -20.85
CA ASP A 67 12.54 -11.01 -22.26
C ASP A 67 13.37 -10.11 -23.20
N GLY A 68 14.00 -9.07 -22.67
CA GLY A 68 14.81 -8.12 -23.44
C GLY A 68 13.99 -7.12 -24.28
N SER A 69 12.65 -7.19 -24.27
CA SER A 69 11.82 -6.46 -25.22
C SER A 69 11.71 -4.96 -24.91
N GLU A 70 11.49 -4.15 -25.96
CA GLU A 70 11.22 -2.71 -25.79
C GLU A 70 9.97 -2.46 -24.93
N LYS A 71 8.97 -3.31 -25.05
CA LYS A 71 7.73 -3.22 -24.25
C LYS A 71 8.05 -3.34 -22.77
N THR A 72 8.81 -4.36 -22.37
CA THR A 72 9.18 -4.55 -20.96
C THR A 72 10.12 -3.46 -20.48
N ASN A 73 11.05 -2.98 -21.32
CA ASN A 73 11.87 -1.80 -21.03
C ASN A 73 11.04 -0.55 -20.72
N LYS A 74 9.98 -0.27 -21.49
CA LYS A 74 9.07 0.85 -21.25
C LYS A 74 8.31 0.69 -19.92
N LEU A 75 7.87 -0.51 -19.59
CA LEU A 75 7.21 -0.81 -18.31
C LEU A 75 8.15 -0.58 -17.11
N VAL A 76 9.40 -1.07 -17.18
CA VAL A 76 10.41 -0.86 -16.14
C VAL A 76 10.70 0.63 -15.94
N LYS A 77 10.93 1.38 -17.02
CA LYS A 77 11.16 2.84 -16.96
C LYS A 77 9.96 3.59 -16.39
N GLY A 78 8.75 3.24 -16.82
CA GLY A 78 7.51 3.82 -16.33
C GLY A 78 7.32 3.58 -14.84
N GLN A 79 7.53 2.34 -14.38
CA GLN A 79 7.42 1.98 -12.96
C GLN A 79 8.48 2.68 -12.12
N GLN A 80 9.72 2.76 -12.60
CA GLN A 80 10.78 3.48 -11.88
C GLN A 80 10.44 4.97 -11.74
N LYS A 81 9.90 5.61 -12.80
CA LYS A 81 9.44 7.01 -12.73
C LYS A 81 8.30 7.18 -11.74
N PHE A 82 7.33 6.27 -11.73
CA PHE A 82 6.24 6.26 -10.76
C PHE A 82 6.76 6.14 -9.32
N PHE A 83 7.65 5.17 -9.06
CA PHE A 83 8.27 4.95 -7.76
C PHE A 83 9.04 6.18 -7.28
N THR A 84 9.88 6.76 -8.12
CA THR A 84 10.60 7.99 -7.79
C THR A 84 9.66 9.12 -7.41
N ASN A 85 8.51 9.25 -8.08
CA ASN A 85 7.53 10.28 -7.76
C ASN A 85 6.90 10.06 -6.37
N ILE A 86 6.32 8.90 -6.11
CA ILE A 86 5.65 8.66 -4.81
C ILE A 86 6.66 8.63 -3.64
N GLN A 87 7.91 8.25 -3.87
CA GLN A 87 8.94 8.34 -2.83
C GLN A 87 9.23 9.79 -2.44
N LYS A 88 9.16 10.75 -3.37
CA LYS A 88 9.25 12.18 -3.05
C LYS A 88 8.07 12.65 -2.19
N ASP A 89 6.91 12.00 -2.33
CA ASP A 89 5.71 12.25 -1.52
C ASP A 89 5.72 11.50 -0.17
N GLY A 90 6.86 10.90 0.20
CA GLY A 90 7.06 10.24 1.50
C GLY A 90 6.64 8.77 1.54
N PHE A 91 6.34 8.14 0.41
CA PHE A 91 5.97 6.73 0.38
C PHE A 91 7.18 5.81 0.53
N VAL A 92 7.06 4.82 1.40
CA VAL A 92 7.98 3.69 1.51
C VAL A 92 7.50 2.58 0.59
N ILE A 93 8.30 2.24 -0.43
CA ILE A 93 7.96 1.19 -1.39
C ILE A 93 8.43 -0.17 -0.87
N LYS A 94 7.48 -1.09 -0.72
CA LYS A 94 7.67 -2.45 -0.24
C LYS A 94 7.58 -3.41 -1.43
N ARG A 95 8.75 -3.71 -1.98
CA ARG A 95 8.90 -4.48 -3.23
C ARG A 95 8.64 -5.98 -3.00
N GLY A 96 7.64 -6.55 -3.66
CA GLY A 96 7.42 -8.00 -3.73
C GLY A 96 8.47 -8.71 -4.60
N ARG A 97 8.42 -10.04 -4.66
CA ARG A 97 9.23 -10.82 -5.61
C ARG A 97 8.36 -11.18 -6.81
N ILE A 98 8.89 -11.02 -8.02
CA ILE A 98 8.29 -11.63 -9.22
C ILE A 98 8.89 -13.02 -9.36
N MET A 99 8.05 -14.05 -9.40
CA MET A 99 8.47 -15.44 -9.56
C MET A 99 7.79 -16.08 -10.78
N PRO A 100 8.47 -17.01 -11.47
CA PRO A 100 7.85 -17.83 -12.49
C PRO A 100 6.66 -18.61 -11.92
N PHE A 101 5.57 -18.69 -12.66
CA PHE A 101 4.39 -19.47 -12.36
C PHE A 101 3.84 -20.08 -13.65
N GLY A 102 4.28 -21.29 -13.97
CA GLY A 102 4.02 -21.92 -15.26
C GLY A 102 4.62 -21.11 -16.41
N SER A 103 3.82 -20.77 -17.41
CA SER A 103 4.20 -19.90 -18.54
C SER A 103 4.10 -18.40 -18.24
N ALA A 104 3.63 -18.01 -17.05
CA ALA A 104 3.47 -16.62 -16.64
C ALA A 104 4.43 -16.23 -15.50
N TYR A 105 4.55 -14.94 -15.25
CA TYR A 105 5.20 -14.41 -14.05
C TYR A 105 4.14 -13.87 -13.10
N LYS A 106 4.17 -14.28 -11.83
CA LYS A 106 3.28 -13.74 -10.80
C LYS A 106 4.08 -13.04 -9.71
N GLU A 107 3.49 -11.97 -9.20
CA GLU A 107 3.92 -11.34 -7.96
C GLU A 107 3.63 -12.28 -6.79
N LYS A 108 4.60 -12.45 -5.89
CA LYS A 108 4.45 -13.24 -4.67
C LYS A 108 5.03 -12.50 -3.46
N GLY A 109 4.34 -12.65 -2.33
CA GLY A 109 4.79 -12.23 -1.01
C GLY A 109 4.48 -10.77 -0.67
N THR A 110 3.61 -10.11 -1.43
CA THR A 110 3.16 -8.74 -1.15
C THR A 110 2.10 -8.76 -0.05
N ASP A 111 1.10 -9.63 -0.18
CA ASP A 111 0.16 -10.11 0.84
C ASP A 111 0.85 -10.45 2.19
N VAL A 112 1.90 -11.28 2.14
CA VAL A 112 2.67 -11.68 3.32
C VAL A 112 3.36 -10.48 3.94
N LYS A 113 3.95 -9.59 3.13
CA LYS A 113 4.60 -8.38 3.63
C LYS A 113 3.63 -7.41 4.28
N ILE A 114 2.46 -7.21 3.69
CA ILE A 114 1.40 -6.37 4.28
C ILE A 114 1.00 -6.96 5.64
N SER A 115 0.71 -8.26 5.68
CA SER A 115 0.33 -8.97 6.90
C SER A 115 1.37 -8.83 8.01
N VAL A 116 2.65 -9.07 7.70
CA VAL A 116 3.75 -8.93 8.67
C VAL A 116 3.89 -7.49 9.14
N ASP A 117 3.89 -6.53 8.22
CA ASP A 117 4.07 -5.12 8.56
C ASP A 117 2.89 -4.52 9.37
N LEU A 118 1.66 -5.02 9.17
CA LEU A 118 0.50 -4.71 10.01
C LEU A 118 0.71 -5.26 11.44
N ILE A 119 1.04 -6.55 11.53
CA ILE A 119 1.24 -7.24 12.82
C ILE A 119 2.37 -6.60 13.63
N VAL A 120 3.54 -6.40 13.00
CA VAL A 120 4.70 -5.76 13.63
C VAL A 120 4.35 -4.35 14.09
N GLY A 121 3.68 -3.55 13.24
CA GLY A 121 3.27 -2.21 13.64
C GLY A 121 2.29 -2.19 14.82
N ALA A 122 1.41 -3.19 14.92
CA ALA A 122 0.52 -3.34 16.07
C ALA A 122 1.27 -3.76 17.35
N VAL A 123 2.19 -4.73 17.24
CA VAL A 123 2.96 -5.26 18.38
C VAL A 123 3.91 -4.21 18.94
N ASP A 124 4.66 -3.54 18.06
CA ASP A 124 5.66 -2.52 18.42
C ASP A 124 5.04 -1.14 18.66
N ASN A 125 3.70 -1.05 18.66
CA ASN A 125 2.94 0.16 18.91
C ASN A 125 3.31 1.34 17.97
N LEU A 126 3.60 1.05 16.70
CA LEU A 126 4.01 2.05 15.70
C LEU A 126 2.86 2.93 15.21
N TYR A 127 1.63 2.48 15.33
CA TYR A 127 0.42 3.22 14.96
C TYR A 127 -0.72 2.94 15.95
N ASP A 128 -1.74 3.78 15.93
CA ASP A 128 -2.99 3.60 16.67
C ASP A 128 -4.09 3.05 15.74
N THR A 129 -4.13 3.57 14.50
CA THR A 129 -5.02 3.12 13.41
C THR A 129 -4.22 2.69 12.19
N ALA A 130 -4.56 1.52 11.65
CA ALA A 130 -4.14 1.11 10.31
C ALA A 130 -5.24 1.43 9.30
N ILE A 131 -4.87 2.07 8.18
CA ILE A 131 -5.73 2.14 7.00
C ILE A 131 -5.18 1.16 5.98
N LEU A 132 -5.96 0.14 5.64
CA LEU A 132 -5.61 -0.87 4.66
C LEU A 132 -6.41 -0.62 3.38
N VAL A 133 -5.69 -0.34 2.29
CA VAL A 133 -6.26 -0.17 0.95
C VAL A 133 -5.98 -1.43 0.14
N SER A 134 -6.95 -2.34 0.06
CA SER A 134 -6.90 -3.61 -0.67
C SER A 134 -8.30 -4.22 -0.76
N SER A 135 -8.53 -5.15 -1.69
CA SER A 135 -9.68 -6.07 -1.69
C SER A 135 -9.30 -7.52 -1.32
N ASP A 136 -8.05 -7.75 -0.90
CA ASP A 136 -7.51 -9.09 -0.65
C ASP A 136 -7.98 -9.69 0.69
N THR A 137 -8.82 -10.71 0.60
CA THR A 137 -9.34 -11.44 1.77
C THR A 137 -8.30 -12.29 2.49
N ASP A 138 -7.14 -12.58 1.88
CA ASP A 138 -6.07 -13.35 2.53
C ASP A 138 -5.42 -12.57 3.69
N LEU A 139 -5.69 -11.26 3.79
CA LEU A 139 -5.23 -10.40 4.89
C LEU A 139 -6.11 -10.48 6.16
N ILE A 140 -7.27 -11.15 6.11
CA ILE A 140 -8.20 -11.29 7.24
C ILE A 140 -7.52 -11.80 8.53
N PRO A 141 -6.63 -12.82 8.50
CA PRO A 141 -5.95 -13.28 9.72
C PRO A 141 -5.11 -12.18 10.39
N ALA A 142 -4.38 -11.36 9.62
CA ALA A 142 -3.61 -10.24 10.15
C ALA A 142 -4.53 -9.16 10.73
N ILE A 143 -5.63 -8.85 10.04
CA ILE A 143 -6.68 -7.92 10.51
C ILE A 143 -7.25 -8.35 11.86
N ARG A 144 -7.59 -9.64 12.02
CA ARG A 144 -8.11 -10.18 13.28
C ARG A 144 -7.09 -10.03 14.41
N TYR A 145 -5.82 -10.29 14.12
CA TYR A 145 -4.75 -10.15 15.11
C TYR A 145 -4.56 -8.70 15.57
N ILE A 146 -4.49 -7.72 14.66
CA ILE A 146 -4.29 -6.32 15.07
C ILE A 146 -5.48 -5.78 15.87
N LYS A 147 -6.71 -6.22 15.54
CA LYS A 147 -7.91 -5.89 16.33
C LYS A 147 -7.86 -6.51 17.72
N TYR A 148 -7.40 -7.76 17.84
CA TYR A 148 -7.13 -8.39 19.13
C TYR A 148 -6.09 -7.61 19.96
N ARG A 149 -5.09 -7.01 19.31
CA ARG A 149 -4.12 -6.07 19.92
C ARG A 149 -4.68 -4.66 20.18
N LYS A 150 -6.01 -4.49 20.11
CA LYS A 150 -6.74 -3.23 20.34
C LYS A 150 -6.33 -2.09 19.40
N LYS A 151 -5.83 -2.40 18.21
CA LYS A 151 -5.62 -1.41 17.14
C LYS A 151 -6.90 -1.21 16.35
N LYS A 152 -7.12 0.02 15.88
CA LYS A 152 -8.21 0.32 14.95
C LYS A 152 -7.80 -0.06 13.53
N LEU A 153 -8.78 -0.42 12.72
CA LEU A 153 -8.62 -0.70 11.30
C LEU A 153 -9.70 0.03 10.52
N GLU A 154 -9.28 0.77 9.51
CA GLU A 154 -10.13 1.28 8.43
C GLU A 154 -9.75 0.51 7.16
N TYR A 155 -10.74 -0.08 6.50
CA TYR A 155 -10.55 -0.90 5.30
C TYR A 155 -11.15 -0.16 4.10
N VAL A 156 -10.38 -0.08 3.01
CA VAL A 156 -10.76 0.58 1.76
C VAL A 156 -10.53 -0.41 0.62
N GLY A 157 -11.61 -0.88 0.00
CA GLY A 157 -11.57 -1.85 -1.09
C GLY A 157 -12.85 -1.82 -1.91
#